data_AF-A0AAU1CDZ6-F1
#
_entry.id   AF-A0AAU1CDZ6-F1
#
_cell.length_a   1.000
_cell.length_b   1.000
_cell.length_c   1.000
_cell.angle_alpha   90.00
_cell.angle_beta   90.00
_cell.angle_gamma   90.00
#
_symmetry.space_group_name_H-M   'P 1'
#
loop_
_entity.id
_entity.type
_entity.pdbx_description
1 polymer ?
#
loop_
_entity_poly.entity_id
_entity_poly.type
_entity_poly.pdbx_seq_one_letter_code
_entity_poly.pdbx_strand_id
1 'polypeptide(L)'
;MTAVVLSYGRAEEGRMDFTGAGEPDAAPGLRTAVGIYSGKTDRTLARISELEAELADLRVEAAKYASTRDQLSEALAELLAGRSASSEDDQSAQQEADAEDEDGDASAGDESEPSKPPEETRAGQSGPSRSPSGQLMQAVEQILVGAGRPMKVKDITEALGRPARGGEGRAPIETTRATCKRLVKNGRAVEHPIGTFAARRVTESQGGDA
;
A
#
# COMPACT_ATOMS: atom_id res chain seq x y z
N MET A 1 33.19 18.80 25.88
CA MET A 1 33.04 20.08 25.17
C MET A 1 34.25 20.24 24.28
N THR A 2 34.10 19.95 22.98
CA THR A 2 35.19 19.93 22.00
C THR A 2 34.84 20.91 20.89
N ALA A 3 35.54 22.04 20.86
CA ALA A 3 35.42 23.03 19.81
C ALA A 3 36.27 22.59 18.62
N VAL A 4 35.62 22.32 17.49
CA VAL A 4 36.30 22.08 16.22
C VAL A 4 36.52 23.44 15.55
N VAL A 5 37.77 23.91 15.59
CA VAL A 5 38.25 25.07 14.84
C VAL A 5 38.49 24.62 13.41
N LEU A 6 37.60 24.99 12.49
CA LEU A 6 37.81 24.85 11.05
C LEU A 6 38.51 26.10 10.53
N SER A 7 39.83 26.07 10.53
CA SER A 7 40.69 27.01 9.82
C SER A 7 40.61 26.73 8.32
N TYR A 8 39.89 27.56 7.56
CA TYR A 8 39.98 27.57 6.10
C TYR A 8 41.09 28.52 5.64
N GLY A 9 42.05 27.93 4.93
CA GLY A 9 43.18 28.61 4.33
C GLY A 9 42.75 29.64 3.29
N ARG A 10 43.35 30.81 3.48
CA ARG A 10 43.61 31.91 2.55
C ARG A 10 43.86 31.43 1.11
N ALA A 11 42.98 31.81 0.18
CA ALA A 11 43.29 31.90 -1.24
C ALA A 11 43.37 33.40 -1.57
N GLU A 12 44.56 33.84 -1.94
CA GLU A 12 44.83 35.19 -2.41
C GLU A 12 44.42 35.37 -3.88
N GLU A 13 44.06 36.61 -4.20
CA GLU A 13 44.25 37.28 -5.48
C GLU A 13 43.47 36.76 -6.70
N GLY A 14 42.18 37.08 -6.68
CA GLY A 14 41.44 37.46 -7.89
C GLY A 14 40.76 38.80 -7.63
N ARG A 15 41.51 39.91 -7.75
CA ARG A 15 40.97 41.28 -7.68
C ARG A 15 40.07 41.49 -8.90
N MET A 16 38.83 41.02 -8.82
CA MET A 16 37.77 41.53 -9.66
C MET A 16 37.44 42.91 -9.12
N ASP A 17 37.85 43.93 -9.87
CA ASP A 17 37.37 45.28 -9.70
C ASP A 17 35.85 45.27 -9.93
N PHE A 18 35.09 44.96 -8.88
CA PHE A 18 33.69 45.34 -8.77
C PHE A 18 33.69 46.85 -8.75
N THR A 19 33.58 47.41 -9.95
CA THR A 19 33.28 48.80 -10.20
C THR A 19 32.18 49.21 -9.23
N GLY A 20 32.55 50.07 -8.27
CA GLY A 20 31.66 50.62 -7.27
C GLY A 20 30.57 51.44 -7.95
N ALA A 21 29.46 50.79 -8.31
CA ALA A 21 28.16 51.42 -8.17
C ALA A 21 27.96 51.61 -6.66
N GLY A 22 28.01 52.86 -6.22
CA GLY A 22 28.16 53.20 -4.81
C GLY A 22 27.17 52.48 -3.90
N GLU A 23 27.66 52.08 -2.74
CA GLU A 23 26.91 51.59 -1.58
C GLU A 23 25.55 52.31 -1.30
N PRO A 24 25.33 53.61 -1.57
CA PRO A 24 23.99 54.23 -1.45
C PRO A 24 22.97 53.80 -2.54
N ASP A 25 23.40 53.30 -3.69
CA ASP A 25 22.54 53.04 -4.86
C ASP A 25 21.92 51.62 -4.84
N ALA A 26 22.53 50.68 -4.10
CA ALA A 26 21.99 49.34 -3.88
C ALA A 26 20.95 49.28 -2.73
N ALA A 27 20.92 50.29 -1.86
CA ALA A 27 20.08 50.32 -0.67
C ALA A 27 18.56 50.21 -0.94
N PRO A 28 17.98 50.85 -1.99
CA PRO A 28 16.57 50.68 -2.33
C PRO A 28 16.23 49.26 -2.79
N GLY A 29 17.11 48.63 -3.57
CA GLY A 29 16.95 47.26 -4.05
C GLY A 29 16.97 46.25 -2.90
N LEU A 30 17.90 46.41 -1.95
CA LEU A 30 17.98 45.56 -0.77
C LEU A 30 16.76 45.69 0.14
N ARG A 31 16.24 46.91 0.38
CA ARG A 31 15.00 47.10 1.16
C ARG A 31 13.80 46.42 0.50
N THR A 32 13.70 46.50 -0.82
CA THR A 32 12.64 45.84 -1.59
C THR A 32 12.76 44.32 -1.47
N ALA A 33 13.97 43.77 -1.61
CA ALA A 33 14.22 42.35 -1.43
C ALA A 33 13.85 41.88 -0.02
N VAL A 34 14.27 42.61 1.02
CA VAL A 34 13.91 42.32 2.42
C VAL A 34 12.40 42.27 2.58
N GLY A 35 11.65 43.26 2.07
CA GLY A 35 10.18 43.25 2.13
C GLY A 35 9.53 42.04 1.44
N ILE A 36 10.05 41.66 0.26
CA ILE A 36 9.56 40.48 -0.48
C ILE A 36 9.80 39.21 0.32
N TYR A 37 11.00 39.04 0.90
CA TYR A 37 11.34 37.82 1.64
C TYR A 37 10.65 37.78 3.00
N SER A 38 10.49 38.90 3.71
CA SER A 38 9.65 38.97 4.91
C SER A 38 8.23 38.51 4.63
N GLY A 39 7.58 39.04 3.58
CA GLY A 39 6.23 38.60 3.21
C GLY A 39 6.13 37.15 2.71
N LYS A 40 7.23 36.56 2.20
CA LYS A 40 7.29 35.11 1.91
C LYS A 40 7.41 34.30 3.20
N THR A 41 8.22 34.77 4.15
CA THR A 41 8.39 34.14 5.46
C THR A 41 7.06 34.13 6.21
N ASP A 42 6.37 35.28 6.28
CA ASP A 42 5.08 35.38 6.98
C ASP A 42 4.02 34.45 6.39
N ARG A 43 3.92 34.37 5.06
CA ARG A 43 3.02 33.43 4.38
C ARG A 43 3.37 31.97 4.65
N THR A 44 4.66 31.66 4.69
CA THR A 44 5.12 30.30 4.98
C THR A 44 4.78 29.93 6.43
N LEU A 45 5.01 30.83 7.38
CA LEU A 45 4.67 30.63 8.79
C LEU A 45 3.15 30.47 8.98
N ALA A 46 2.34 31.27 8.29
CA ALA A 46 0.88 31.11 8.32
C ALA A 46 0.45 29.72 7.80
N ARG A 47 1.04 29.26 6.70
CA ARG A 47 0.74 27.92 6.16
C ARG A 47 1.20 26.80 7.09
N ILE A 48 2.34 26.96 7.78
CA ILE A 48 2.79 26.01 8.80
C ILE A 48 1.76 25.92 9.92
N SER A 49 1.31 27.06 10.46
CA SER A 49 0.30 27.08 11.53
C SER A 49 -1.03 26.44 11.10
N GLU A 50 -1.46 26.64 9.86
CA GLU A 50 -2.66 26.00 9.31
C GLU A 50 -2.51 24.47 9.23
N LEU A 51 -1.37 23.99 8.70
CA LEU A 51 -1.08 22.56 8.61
C LEU A 51 -0.95 21.89 9.99
N GLU A 52 -0.40 22.60 10.98
CA GLU A 52 -0.33 22.11 12.36
C GLU A 52 -1.73 21.94 12.98
N ALA A 53 -2.66 22.85 12.69
CA ALA A 53 -4.06 22.72 13.10
C ALA A 53 -4.75 21.53 12.42
N GLU A 54 -4.58 21.37 11.10
CA GLU A 54 -5.10 20.20 10.36
C GLU A 54 -4.55 18.88 10.94
N LEU A 55 -3.26 18.82 11.28
CA LEU A 55 -2.66 17.66 11.91
C LEU A 55 -3.22 17.38 13.31
N ALA A 56 -3.54 18.42 14.09
CA ALA A 56 -4.17 18.26 15.39
C ALA A 56 -5.57 17.64 15.25
N ASP A 57 -6.36 18.13 14.29
CA ASP A 57 -7.71 17.60 14.01
C ASP A 57 -7.67 16.14 13.56
N LEU A 58 -6.77 15.80 12.63
CA LEU A 58 -6.58 14.43 12.15
C LEU A 58 -6.14 13.47 13.27
N ARG A 59 -5.33 13.95 14.23
CA ARG A 59 -4.96 13.14 15.41
C ARG A 59 -6.15 12.86 16.31
N VAL A 60 -7.04 13.83 16.50
CA VAL A 60 -8.29 13.62 17.24
C VAL A 60 -9.18 12.60 16.52
N GLU A 61 -9.29 12.68 15.20
CA GLU A 61 -10.07 11.73 14.41
C GLU A 61 -9.47 10.31 14.48
N ALA A 62 -8.14 10.19 14.36
CA ALA A 62 -7.44 8.92 14.52
C ALA A 62 -7.66 8.28 15.90
N ALA A 63 -7.69 9.08 16.97
CA ALA A 63 -7.98 8.59 18.31
C ALA A 63 -9.42 8.05 18.42
N LYS A 64 -10.40 8.70 17.77
CA LYS A 64 -11.79 8.19 17.71
C LYS A 64 -11.87 6.84 16.98
N TYR A 65 -11.18 6.72 15.84
CA TYR A 65 -11.14 5.46 15.10
C TYR A 65 -10.44 4.35 15.88
N ALA A 66 -9.34 4.66 16.56
CA ALA A 66 -8.65 3.70 17.42
C ALA A 66 -9.57 3.19 18.54
N SER A 67 -10.27 4.10 19.24
CA SER A 67 -11.24 3.73 20.27
C SER A 67 -12.37 2.85 19.73
N THR A 68 -12.92 3.20 18.55
CA THR A 68 -13.98 2.41 17.91
C THR A 68 -13.48 1.02 17.52
N ARG A 69 -12.26 0.93 16.97
CA ARG A 69 -11.63 -0.34 16.63
C ARG A 69 -11.43 -1.21 17.87
N ASP A 70 -10.96 -0.63 18.97
CA ASP A 70 -10.70 -1.36 20.20
C ASP A 70 -12.01 -1.91 20.79
N GLN A 71 -13.10 -1.12 20.79
CA GLN A 71 -14.44 -1.57 21.17
C GLN A 71 -14.95 -2.72 20.30
N LEU A 72 -14.77 -2.64 18.98
CA LEU A 72 -15.16 -3.71 18.07
C LEU A 72 -14.31 -4.98 18.27
N SER A 73 -13.03 -4.81 18.59
CA SER A 73 -12.12 -5.94 18.85
C SER A 73 -12.50 -6.66 20.15
N GLU A 74 -12.89 -5.91 21.18
CA GLU A 74 -13.39 -6.44 22.45
C GLU A 74 -14.72 -7.18 22.25
N ALA A 75 -15.70 -6.57 21.57
CA ALA A 75 -16.97 -7.23 21.26
C ALA A 75 -16.79 -8.52 20.43
N LEU A 76 -15.83 -8.53 19.50
CA LEU A 76 -15.49 -9.75 18.75
C LEU A 76 -14.89 -10.82 19.65
N ALA A 77 -13.99 -10.45 20.57
CA ALA A 77 -13.40 -11.39 21.53
C ALA A 77 -14.46 -11.99 22.46
N GLU A 78 -15.43 -11.20 22.93
CA GLU A 78 -16.56 -11.68 23.75
C GLU A 78 -17.43 -12.70 22.99
N LEU A 79 -17.75 -12.43 21.72
CA LEU A 79 -18.53 -13.35 20.89
C LEU A 79 -17.80 -14.68 20.66
N LEU A 80 -16.48 -14.65 20.46
CA LEU A 80 -15.67 -15.85 20.33
C LEU A 80 -15.58 -16.62 21.65
N ALA A 81 -15.40 -15.94 22.77
CA ALA A 81 -15.35 -16.56 24.10
C ALA A 81 -16.70 -17.19 24.50
N GLY A 82 -17.82 -16.50 24.23
CA GLY A 82 -19.16 -17.02 24.50
C GLY A 82 -19.53 -18.23 23.65
N ARG A 83 -18.99 -18.34 22.42
CA ARG A 83 -19.16 -19.53 21.56
C ARG A 83 -18.35 -20.73 22.05
N SER A 84 -17.18 -20.50 22.64
CA SER A 84 -16.37 -21.57 23.22
C SER A 84 -17.00 -22.14 24.50
N ALA A 85 -17.63 -21.31 25.33
CA ALA A 85 -18.29 -21.76 26.56
C ALA A 85 -19.61 -22.51 26.33
N SER A 86 -20.26 -22.35 25.16
CA SER A 86 -21.52 -23.05 24.84
C SER A 86 -21.32 -24.42 24.16
N SER A 87 -20.08 -24.90 24.02
CA SER A 87 -19.76 -26.12 23.26
C SER A 87 -19.35 -27.32 24.13
N GLU A 88 -19.38 -27.20 25.46
CA GLU A 88 -18.88 -28.26 26.37
C GLU A 88 -19.97 -29.20 26.95
N ASP A 89 -21.25 -29.02 26.62
CA ASP A 89 -22.34 -29.78 27.27
C ASP A 89 -23.07 -30.82 26.40
N ASP A 90 -22.55 -31.21 25.22
CA ASP A 90 -23.26 -32.20 24.37
C ASP A 90 -22.36 -33.20 23.62
N GLN A 91 -21.29 -33.70 24.26
CA GLN A 91 -20.57 -34.89 23.77
C GLN A 91 -20.25 -35.84 24.91
N SER A 92 -21.28 -36.50 25.44
CA SER A 92 -21.14 -37.71 26.25
C SER A 92 -22.07 -38.78 25.70
N ALA A 93 -21.62 -39.54 24.70
CA ALA A 93 -21.92 -40.97 24.56
C ALA A 93 -21.19 -41.59 23.35
N GLN A 94 -20.43 -42.66 23.66
CA GLN A 94 -20.07 -43.80 22.78
C GLN A 94 -19.08 -43.49 21.65
N GLN A 95 -17.99 -44.23 21.46
CA GLN A 95 -17.93 -45.69 21.46
C GLN A 95 -16.45 -46.15 21.51
N GLU A 96 -16.13 -47.05 22.44
CA GLU A 96 -14.94 -47.90 22.37
C GLU A 96 -15.20 -49.07 21.41
N ALA A 97 -14.20 -49.37 20.57
CA ALA A 97 -13.87 -50.64 19.92
C ALA A 97 -12.61 -50.34 19.08
N ASP A 98 -11.38 -50.68 19.49
CA ASP A 98 -10.77 -51.99 19.73
C ASP A 98 -10.64 -52.86 18.47
N ALA A 99 -9.47 -53.53 18.37
CA ALA A 99 -8.97 -54.47 17.36
C ALA A 99 -8.09 -53.94 16.18
N GLU A 100 -6.78 -53.91 16.46
CA GLU A 100 -5.67 -54.70 15.86
C GLU A 100 -5.64 -55.14 14.38
N ASP A 101 -4.40 -55.06 13.84
CA ASP A 101 -3.67 -55.88 12.84
C ASP A 101 -4.18 -56.06 11.39
N GLU A 102 -3.35 -55.70 10.41
CA GLU A 102 -2.54 -56.68 9.64
C GLU A 102 -1.61 -56.01 8.61
N ASP A 103 -0.35 -56.44 8.64
CA ASP A 103 0.71 -56.16 7.67
C ASP A 103 0.39 -56.76 6.28
N GLY A 104 0.72 -56.01 5.22
CA GLY A 104 0.63 -56.43 3.83
C GLY A 104 1.91 -56.12 3.06
N ASP A 105 2.77 -57.13 2.99
CA ASP A 105 4.11 -57.20 2.41
C ASP A 105 4.15 -57.13 0.86
N ALA A 106 5.30 -56.65 0.37
CA ALA A 106 5.96 -56.62 -0.94
C ALA A 106 5.25 -57.05 -2.25
N SER A 107 5.55 -56.33 -3.36
CA SER A 107 6.70 -56.68 -4.23
C SER A 107 6.66 -55.98 -5.60
N ALA A 108 7.84 -55.86 -6.20
CA ALA A 108 8.25 -55.00 -7.30
C ALA A 108 8.07 -55.59 -8.72
N GLY A 109 8.23 -54.72 -9.71
CA GLY A 109 8.50 -55.03 -11.12
C GLY A 109 7.84 -53.99 -12.02
N ASP A 110 8.38 -53.55 -13.14
CA ASP A 110 9.65 -53.75 -13.84
C ASP A 110 9.62 -52.72 -14.99
N GLU A 111 10.78 -52.42 -15.55
CA GLU A 111 11.09 -51.27 -16.39
C GLU A 111 10.43 -51.27 -17.78
N SER A 112 10.23 -50.08 -18.37
CA SER A 112 10.61 -49.72 -19.76
C SER A 112 9.96 -48.41 -20.25
N GLU A 113 10.74 -47.34 -20.31
CA GLU A 113 10.67 -46.34 -21.40
C GLU A 113 11.25 -46.97 -22.69
N PRO A 114 11.06 -46.46 -23.95
CA PRO A 114 10.77 -45.06 -24.33
C PRO A 114 9.80 -44.86 -25.53
N SER A 115 9.16 -43.68 -25.63
CA SER A 115 9.10 -42.81 -26.85
C SER A 115 7.90 -41.84 -26.90
N LYS A 116 8.18 -40.57 -26.56
CA LYS A 116 7.85 -39.32 -27.31
C LYS A 116 6.37 -38.83 -27.45
N PRO A 117 6.17 -37.50 -27.62
CA PRO A 117 5.52 -36.68 -26.58
C PRO A 117 4.12 -36.20 -26.98
N PRO A 118 3.32 -35.77 -26.00
CA PRO A 118 2.52 -34.57 -26.13
C PRO A 118 3.13 -33.44 -25.29
N GLU A 119 3.22 -32.28 -25.93
CA GLU A 119 3.35 -30.98 -25.29
C GLU A 119 2.34 -30.86 -24.15
N GLU A 120 2.83 -30.68 -22.93
CA GLU A 120 2.43 -29.56 -22.06
C GLU A 120 3.35 -29.58 -20.85
N THR A 121 4.42 -28.79 -20.99
CA THR A 121 5.41 -28.57 -19.96
C THR A 121 4.70 -28.12 -18.69
N ARG A 122 4.75 -28.95 -17.65
CA ARG A 122 4.72 -28.49 -16.27
C ARG A 122 5.77 -27.39 -16.13
N ALA A 123 5.32 -26.14 -16.16
CA ALA A 123 6.12 -24.98 -15.81
C ALA A 123 5.22 -23.99 -15.08
N GLY A 124 5.36 -23.95 -13.75
CA GLY A 124 4.88 -22.85 -12.94
C GLY A 124 3.60 -23.13 -12.17
N GLN A 125 3.72 -23.92 -11.09
CA GLN A 125 3.29 -23.36 -9.81
C GLN A 125 3.84 -21.94 -9.77
N SER A 126 3.00 -20.95 -10.08
CA SER A 126 3.37 -19.55 -10.05
C SER A 126 3.51 -19.15 -8.59
N GLY A 127 4.61 -19.59 -7.98
CA GLY A 127 5.16 -18.93 -6.82
C GLY A 127 5.27 -17.44 -7.12
N PRO A 128 5.13 -16.58 -6.10
CA PRO A 128 4.94 -15.14 -6.29
C PRO A 128 6.08 -14.58 -7.13
N SER A 129 5.79 -14.32 -8.41
CA SER A 129 6.70 -13.65 -9.31
C SER A 129 7.00 -12.28 -8.71
N ARG A 130 8.15 -12.17 -8.03
CA ARG A 130 8.68 -10.94 -7.42
C ARG A 130 9.20 -9.97 -8.48
N SER A 131 8.53 -9.90 -9.63
CA SER A 131 8.74 -8.80 -10.55
C SER A 131 8.15 -7.53 -9.92
N PRO A 132 8.77 -6.36 -10.08
CA PRO A 132 8.22 -5.09 -9.59
C PRO A 132 6.81 -4.83 -10.14
N SER A 133 6.49 -5.34 -11.34
CA SER A 133 5.14 -5.32 -11.90
C SER A 133 4.16 -6.28 -11.21
N GLY A 134 4.63 -7.39 -10.65
CA GLY A 134 3.81 -8.37 -9.93
C GLY A 134 3.44 -7.88 -8.54
N GLN A 135 4.36 -7.21 -7.85
CA GLN A 135 4.10 -6.56 -6.55
C GLN A 135 3.03 -5.47 -6.67
N LEU A 136 3.12 -4.63 -7.71
CA LEU A 136 2.10 -3.60 -7.96
C LEU A 136 0.73 -4.23 -8.24
N MET A 137 0.70 -5.33 -8.99
CA MET A 137 -0.54 -6.04 -9.30
C MET A 137 -1.19 -6.61 -8.04
N GLN A 138 -0.40 -7.23 -7.16
CA GLN A 138 -0.87 -7.77 -5.89
C GLN A 138 -1.35 -6.66 -4.94
N ALA A 139 -0.62 -5.54 -4.86
CA ALA A 139 -1.01 -4.41 -4.02
C ALA A 139 -2.33 -3.77 -4.49
N VAL A 140 -2.50 -3.59 -5.81
CA VAL A 140 -3.74 -3.07 -6.39
C VAL A 140 -4.91 -4.01 -6.09
N GLU A 141 -4.72 -5.31 -6.26
CA GLU A 141 -5.74 -6.30 -5.94
C GLU A 141 -6.10 -6.31 -4.45
N GLN A 142 -5.11 -6.26 -3.56
CA GLN A 142 -5.34 -6.21 -2.11
C GLN A 142 -6.15 -4.97 -1.71
N ILE A 143 -5.90 -3.81 -2.33
CA ILE A 143 -6.70 -2.60 -2.14
C ILE A 143 -8.14 -2.82 -2.62
N LEU A 144 -8.32 -3.38 -3.82
CA LEU A 144 -9.66 -3.62 -4.38
C LEU A 144 -10.46 -4.65 -3.57
N VAL A 145 -9.80 -5.70 -3.07
CA VAL A 145 -10.42 -6.72 -2.20
C VAL A 145 -10.75 -6.13 -0.84
N GLY A 146 -9.80 -5.42 -0.21
CA GLY A 146 -9.97 -4.81 1.10
C GLY A 146 -11.03 -3.70 1.13
N ALA A 147 -11.15 -2.93 0.05
CA ALA A 147 -12.19 -1.90 -0.06
C ALA A 147 -13.59 -2.49 -0.27
N GLY A 148 -13.69 -3.68 -0.88
CA GLY A 148 -14.94 -4.38 -1.14
C GLY A 148 -15.94 -3.63 -2.03
N ARG A 149 -15.57 -2.48 -2.60
CA ARG A 149 -16.44 -1.60 -3.40
C ARG A 149 -15.70 -1.09 -4.65
N PRO A 150 -16.41 -0.70 -5.71
CA PRO A 150 -15.78 -0.08 -6.88
C PRO A 150 -15.01 1.19 -6.48
N MET A 151 -13.74 1.28 -6.88
CA MET A 151 -12.85 2.42 -6.60
C MET A 151 -12.36 3.08 -7.89
N LYS A 152 -12.15 4.39 -7.86
CA LYS A 152 -11.53 5.11 -8.99
C LYS A 152 -10.02 4.88 -9.00
N VAL A 153 -9.41 4.95 -10.18
CA VAL A 153 -7.94 4.81 -10.33
C VAL A 153 -7.17 5.78 -9.44
N LYS A 154 -7.65 7.02 -9.30
CA LYS A 154 -7.02 8.04 -8.45
C LYS A 154 -6.93 7.58 -6.99
N ASP A 155 -8.05 7.08 -6.46
CA ASP A 155 -8.16 6.61 -5.08
C ASP A 155 -7.28 5.36 -4.86
N ILE A 156 -7.17 4.48 -5.87
CA ILE A 156 -6.26 3.32 -5.83
C ILE A 156 -4.79 3.79 -5.83
N THR A 157 -4.43 4.77 -6.66
CA THR A 157 -3.06 5.34 -6.69
C THR A 157 -2.71 6.02 -5.37
N GLU A 158 -3.66 6.73 -4.77
CA GLU A 158 -3.51 7.38 -3.46
C GLU A 158 -3.36 6.34 -2.34
N ALA A 159 -4.16 5.27 -2.35
CA ALA A 159 -4.04 4.16 -1.41
C ALA A 159 -2.70 3.39 -1.52
N LEU A 160 -2.04 3.43 -2.69
CA LEU A 160 -0.67 2.91 -2.87
C LEU A 160 0.42 3.84 -2.30
N GLY A 161 0.05 4.98 -1.71
CA GLY A 161 0.99 6.00 -1.23
C GLY A 161 1.72 6.75 -2.34
N ARG A 162 1.20 6.72 -3.57
CA ARG A 162 1.81 7.40 -4.72
C ARG A 162 1.14 8.76 -4.94
N PRO A 163 1.89 9.78 -5.41
CA PRO A 163 1.29 11.07 -5.71
C PRO A 163 0.21 10.89 -6.79
N ALA A 164 -1.01 11.33 -6.48
CA ALA A 164 -2.15 11.31 -7.41
C ALA A 164 -2.60 12.73 -7.82
N ARG A 165 -1.90 13.77 -7.33
CA ARG A 165 -2.17 15.19 -7.59
C ARG A 165 -0.93 15.88 -8.16
N GLY A 166 -1.13 16.95 -8.94
CA GLY A 166 -0.04 17.70 -9.59
C GLY A 166 0.54 17.01 -10.84
N GLY A 167 1.58 17.62 -11.43
CA GLY A 167 2.24 17.11 -12.64
C GLY A 167 2.91 15.74 -12.45
N GLU A 168 3.34 15.43 -11.24
CA GLU A 168 3.95 14.15 -10.86
C GLU A 168 2.93 13.01 -10.72
N GLY A 169 1.63 13.32 -10.59
CA GLY A 169 0.59 12.31 -10.37
C GLY A 169 0.10 11.61 -11.64
N ARG A 170 0.42 12.13 -12.82
CA ARG A 170 -0.07 11.56 -14.09
C ARG A 170 0.54 10.19 -14.40
N ALA A 171 1.85 10.04 -14.26
CA ALA A 171 2.54 8.79 -14.55
C ALA A 171 2.16 7.63 -13.59
N PRO A 172 2.03 7.85 -12.26
CA PRO A 172 1.49 6.85 -11.34
C PRO A 172 0.06 6.44 -11.66
N ILE A 173 -0.82 7.38 -12.00
CA ILE A 173 -2.23 7.09 -12.35
C ILE A 173 -2.31 6.24 -13.62
N GLU A 174 -1.53 6.56 -14.66
CA GLU A 174 -1.51 5.80 -15.91
C GLU A 174 -0.98 4.36 -15.67
N THR A 175 0.05 4.22 -14.83
CA THR A 175 0.58 2.91 -14.44
C THR A 175 -0.45 2.09 -13.68
N THR A 176 -1.11 2.68 -12.67
CA THR A 176 -2.19 2.01 -11.91
C THR A 176 -3.35 1.63 -12.82
N ARG A 177 -3.75 2.51 -13.76
CA ARG A 177 -4.78 2.22 -14.76
C ARG A 177 -4.40 1.02 -15.63
N ALA A 178 -3.18 0.97 -16.14
CA ALA A 178 -2.70 -0.15 -16.93
C ALA A 178 -2.72 -1.47 -16.13
N THR A 179 -2.32 -1.42 -14.85
CA THR A 179 -2.38 -2.57 -13.95
C THR A 179 -3.82 -3.02 -13.67
N CYS A 180 -4.75 -2.09 -13.44
CA CYS A 180 -6.17 -2.42 -13.25
C CYS A 180 -6.75 -3.09 -14.50
N LYS A 181 -6.45 -2.57 -15.69
CA LYS A 181 -6.86 -3.21 -16.96
C LYS A 181 -6.27 -4.61 -17.13
N ARG A 182 -5.03 -4.85 -16.70
CA ARG A 182 -4.44 -6.20 -16.68
C ARG A 182 -5.16 -7.12 -15.70
N LEU A 183 -5.54 -6.64 -14.51
CA LEU A 183 -6.33 -7.42 -13.56
C LEU A 183 -7.71 -7.80 -14.11
N VAL A 184 -8.34 -6.89 -14.86
CA VAL A 184 -9.61 -7.17 -15.56
C VAL A 184 -9.41 -8.23 -16.65
N LYS A 185 -8.37 -8.10 -17.48
CA LYS A 185 -8.03 -9.11 -18.50
C LYS A 185 -7.74 -10.49 -17.89
N ASN A 186 -7.12 -10.52 -16.71
CA ASN A 186 -6.83 -11.76 -15.99
C ASN A 186 -8.04 -12.31 -15.21
N GLY A 187 -9.22 -11.67 -15.29
CA GLY A 187 -10.43 -12.10 -14.62
C GLY A 187 -10.41 -11.98 -13.09
N ARG A 188 -9.51 -11.12 -12.55
CA ARG A 188 -9.35 -10.87 -11.10
C ARG A 188 -10.04 -9.59 -10.63
N ALA A 189 -10.34 -8.68 -11.56
CA ALA A 189 -11.09 -7.46 -11.31
C ALA A 189 -12.20 -7.28 -12.35
N VAL A 190 -13.20 -6.47 -12.03
CA VAL A 190 -14.28 -6.08 -12.93
C VAL A 190 -14.21 -4.57 -13.13
N GLU A 191 -14.27 -4.14 -14.40
CA GLU A 191 -14.42 -2.72 -14.74
C GLU A 191 -15.89 -2.36 -14.67
N HIS A 192 -16.23 -1.42 -13.80
CA HIS A 192 -17.56 -0.82 -13.73
C HIS A 192 -17.59 0.42 -14.63
N PRO A 193 -18.79 0.84 -15.10
CA PRO A 193 -18.89 2.04 -15.91
C PRO A 193 -18.25 3.24 -15.21
N ILE A 194 -17.52 4.05 -15.99
CA ILE A 194 -16.81 5.26 -15.55
C ILE A 194 -15.51 4.96 -14.77
N GLY A 195 -14.56 4.24 -15.38
CA GLY A 195 -13.17 4.18 -14.91
C GLY A 195 -12.99 3.74 -13.45
N THR A 196 -13.93 2.95 -12.95
CA THR A 196 -13.94 2.37 -11.61
C THR A 196 -13.67 0.88 -11.71
N PHE A 197 -12.92 0.36 -10.74
CA PHE A 197 -12.51 -1.04 -10.70
C PHE A 197 -12.96 -1.65 -9.38
N ALA A 198 -13.47 -2.87 -9.42
CA ALA A 198 -13.78 -3.66 -8.24
C ALA A 198 -13.04 -4.99 -8.32
N ALA A 199 -12.69 -5.58 -7.17
CA ALA A 199 -12.24 -6.97 -7.15
C ALA A 199 -13.37 -7.88 -7.63
N ARG A 200 -13.04 -8.91 -8.42
CA ARG A 200 -14.01 -9.93 -8.77
C ARG A 200 -14.32 -10.70 -7.49
N ARG A 201 -15.51 -10.48 -6.91
CA ARG A 201 -16.03 -11.37 -5.87
C ARG A 201 -16.34 -12.69 -6.56
N VAL A 202 -15.81 -13.79 -6.03
CA VAL A 202 -16.34 -15.12 -6.34
C VAL A 202 -17.73 -15.14 -5.71
N THR A 203 -18.73 -14.71 -6.47
CA THR A 203 -20.12 -14.92 -6.11
C THR A 203 -20.40 -16.40 -6.32
N GLU A 204 -20.21 -17.21 -5.27
CA GLU A 204 -21.06 -18.38 -5.05
C GLU A 204 -22.49 -17.87 -4.85
N SER A 205 -23.14 -17.44 -5.93
CA SER A 205 -24.56 -17.11 -5.96
C SER A 205 -25.01 -17.05 -7.42
N GLN A 206 -25.06 -18.22 -8.05
CA GLN A 206 -25.91 -18.47 -9.20
C GLN A 206 -26.52 -19.87 -9.03
N GLY A 207 -27.40 -19.96 -8.05
CA GLY A 207 -28.29 -21.09 -7.79
C GLY A 207 -29.51 -20.52 -7.08
N GLY A 208 -30.63 -20.39 -7.79
CA GLY A 208 -31.86 -19.79 -7.27
C GLY A 208 -32.82 -19.45 -8.40
N ASP A 209 -33.69 -20.42 -8.68
CA ASP A 209 -34.76 -20.50 -9.67
C ASP A 209 -35.54 -19.22 -10.00
N ALA A 210 -35.93 -19.13 -11.27
CA ALA A 210 -37.25 -18.67 -11.71
C ALA A 210 -37.75 -19.54 -12.85
#